data_AF-A0A086A1T6-F1
#
_entry.id   AF-A0A086A1T6-F1
#
_cell.length_a   1.000
_cell.length_b   1.000
_cell.length_c   1.000
_cell.angle_alpha   90.00
_cell.angle_beta   90.00
_cell.angle_gamma   90.00
#
_symmetry.space_group_name_H-M   'P 1'
#
loop_
_entity.id
_entity.type
_entity.pdbx_description
1 polymer ?
#
loop_
_entity_poly.entity_id
_entity_poly.type
_entity_poly.pdbx_seq_one_letter_code
_entity_poly.pdbx_strand_id
1 'polypeptide(L)'
;ETNAALENVKVTLLDDQFKTINEVTTAADGAYSFKVDCNKTYHIRVAKQDYETIEVPVIIKEQPGETKQPIALEKRIKPITVGTDLAKTLNIPIIYFDLDKSIIRKDAAFELEKILAVMQQYPKMKIDIRSHTDSRQTAKYNLALSDRRAKSTQQWLIKNGIKANRLTAKGYGESQLVNHCSDGVPCSETEHQLNRRSEFIVVSME
;
A
#
# COMPACT_ATOMS: atom_id res chain seq x y z
N GLU A 1 6.69 9.71 -4.53
CA GLU A 1 7.49 10.94 -4.32
C GLU A 1 8.84 10.86 -5.04
N THR A 2 8.82 10.83 -6.36
CA THR A 2 10.01 11.05 -7.18
C THR A 2 9.63 12.19 -8.10
N ASN A 3 10.26 13.36 -8.03
CA ASN A 3 10.01 14.51 -8.93
C ASN A 3 10.44 14.21 -10.38
N ALA A 4 10.29 12.96 -10.83
CA ALA A 4 10.62 12.48 -12.14
C ALA A 4 9.52 12.87 -13.12
N ALA A 5 9.92 13.31 -14.31
CA ALA A 5 9.03 13.49 -15.44
C ALA A 5 8.28 12.19 -15.77
N LEU A 6 7.00 12.32 -16.15
CA LEU A 6 6.17 11.18 -16.53
C LEU A 6 5.78 11.28 -18.01
N GLU A 7 6.31 10.36 -18.81
CA GLU A 7 5.93 10.19 -20.22
C GLU A 7 4.63 9.38 -20.37
N ASN A 8 4.02 9.43 -21.56
CA ASN A 8 2.83 8.63 -21.87
C ASN A 8 1.65 8.86 -20.90
N VAL A 9 1.52 10.07 -20.36
CA VAL A 9 0.40 10.50 -19.53
C VAL A 9 -0.66 11.11 -20.45
N LYS A 10 -1.91 10.67 -20.35
CA LYS A 10 -3.05 11.27 -21.06
C LYS A 10 -3.45 12.56 -20.36
N VAL A 11 -3.38 13.68 -21.08
CA VAL A 11 -3.77 15.01 -20.60
C VAL A 11 -4.92 15.50 -21.46
N THR A 12 -6.06 15.78 -20.85
CA THR A 12 -7.28 16.24 -21.51
C THR A 12 -7.60 17.66 -21.07
N LEU A 13 -7.74 18.57 -22.04
CA LEU A 13 -8.22 19.93 -21.82
C LEU A 13 -9.75 19.96 -21.94
N LEU A 14 -10.40 20.53 -20.93
CA LEU A 14 -11.84 20.64 -20.81
C LEU A 14 -12.23 22.13 -20.67
N ASP A 15 -13.40 22.52 -21.18
CA ASP A 15 -13.97 23.84 -20.91
C ASP A 15 -14.54 23.94 -19.47
N ASP A 16 -15.12 25.09 -19.14
CA ASP A 16 -15.78 25.38 -17.86
C ASP A 16 -17.02 24.52 -17.58
N GLN A 17 -17.53 23.83 -18.61
CA GLN A 17 -18.65 22.87 -18.53
C GLN A 17 -18.15 21.41 -18.51
N PHE A 18 -16.85 21.18 -18.32
CA PHE A 18 -16.21 19.87 -18.34
C PHE A 18 -16.36 19.11 -19.66
N LYS A 19 -16.60 19.80 -20.77
CA LYS A 19 -16.62 19.20 -22.10
C LYS A 19 -15.21 19.17 -22.67
N THR A 20 -14.82 18.02 -23.22
CA THR A 20 -13.51 17.84 -23.83
C THR A 20 -13.34 18.76 -25.04
N ILE A 21 -12.27 19.57 -24.99
CA ILE A 21 -11.82 20.42 -26.10
C ILE A 21 -10.75 19.68 -26.90
N ASN A 22 -9.74 19.16 -26.20
CA ASN A 22 -8.59 18.51 -26.84
C ASN A 22 -7.91 17.53 -25.88
N GLU A 23 -7.09 16.65 -26.43
CA GLU A 23 -6.35 15.63 -25.69
C GLU A 23 -4.97 15.43 -26.29
N VAL A 24 -3.97 15.32 -25.42
CA VAL A 24 -2.58 15.03 -25.80
C VAL A 24 -2.00 13.99 -24.87
N THR A 25 -0.87 13.41 -25.28
CA THR A 25 -0.07 12.52 -24.43
C THR A 25 1.29 13.17 -24.17
N THR A 26 1.78 13.11 -22.93
CA THR A 26 3.07 13.72 -22.57
C THR A 26 4.25 13.05 -23.27
N ALA A 27 5.25 13.86 -23.63
CA ALA A 27 6.53 13.38 -24.17
C ALA A 27 7.43 12.77 -23.07
N ALA A 28 8.62 12.31 -23.44
CA ALA A 28 9.60 11.68 -22.53
C ALA A 28 9.97 12.55 -21.31
N ASP A 29 9.98 13.87 -21.50
CA ASP A 29 10.26 14.88 -20.49
C ASP A 29 9.01 15.31 -19.68
N GLY A 30 7.87 14.68 -19.92
CA GLY A 30 6.60 14.98 -19.25
C GLY A 30 5.91 16.26 -19.74
N ALA A 31 6.42 16.91 -20.78
CA ALA A 31 5.85 18.14 -21.29
C ALA A 31 4.52 17.89 -22.04
N TYR A 32 3.62 18.87 -21.94
CA TYR A 32 2.38 18.96 -22.71
C TYR A 32 2.06 20.42 -22.99
N SER A 33 1.26 20.69 -24.02
CA SER A 33 0.83 22.04 -24.37
C SER A 33 -0.54 22.04 -25.04
N PHE A 34 -1.33 23.07 -24.75
CA PHE A 34 -2.59 23.34 -25.46
C PHE A 34 -2.63 24.79 -25.93
N LYS A 35 -3.30 25.04 -27.05
CA LYS A 35 -3.71 26.39 -27.44
C LYS A 35 -5.04 26.69 -26.76
N VAL A 36 -5.13 27.85 -26.14
CA VAL A 36 -6.28 28.29 -25.33
C VAL A 36 -6.57 29.76 -25.59
N ASP A 37 -7.80 30.19 -25.37
CA ASP A 37 -8.18 31.59 -25.46
C ASP A 37 -7.87 32.32 -24.15
N CYS A 38 -7.53 33.59 -24.26
CA CYS A 38 -7.28 34.46 -23.11
C CYS A 38 -8.57 34.72 -22.31
N ASN A 39 -8.42 35.05 -21.03
CA ASN A 39 -9.52 35.39 -20.12
C ASN A 39 -10.60 34.29 -19.99
N LYS A 40 -10.18 33.03 -20.06
CA LYS A 40 -11.05 31.85 -19.87
C LYS A 40 -10.50 30.93 -18.79
N THR A 41 -11.41 30.19 -18.17
CA THR A 41 -11.08 29.09 -17.26
C THR A 41 -11.22 27.78 -17.99
N TYR A 42 -10.27 26.88 -17.77
CA TYR A 42 -10.27 25.53 -18.29
C TYR A 42 -10.05 24.53 -17.16
N HIS A 43 -10.34 23.26 -17.41
CA HIS A 43 -9.96 22.16 -16.54
C HIS A 43 -8.98 21.24 -17.28
N ILE A 44 -7.92 20.83 -16.59
CA ILE A 44 -6.96 19.86 -17.10
C ILE A 44 -7.17 18.57 -16.34
N ARG A 45 -7.62 17.52 -17.03
CA ARG A 45 -7.72 16.17 -16.49
C ARG A 45 -6.50 15.37 -16.91
N VAL A 46 -5.82 14.78 -15.94
CA VAL A 46 -4.60 14.00 -16.14
C VAL A 46 -4.86 12.57 -15.70
N ALA A 47 -4.58 11.61 -16.58
CA ALA A 47 -4.77 10.20 -16.32
C ALA A 47 -3.59 9.36 -16.84
N LYS A 48 -3.14 8.42 -16.02
CA LYS A 48 -2.17 7.38 -16.40
C LYS A 48 -2.50 6.11 -15.64
N GLN A 49 -2.27 4.96 -16.27
CA GLN A 49 -2.43 3.66 -15.63
C GLN A 49 -1.59 3.60 -14.34
N ASP A 50 -2.18 3.07 -13.26
CA ASP A 50 -1.58 2.95 -11.91
C ASP A 50 -1.33 4.28 -11.17
N TYR A 51 -1.85 5.40 -11.69
CA TYR A 51 -1.84 6.71 -11.02
C TYR A 51 -3.26 7.19 -10.74
N GLU A 52 -3.40 8.08 -9.76
CA GLU A 52 -4.65 8.77 -9.53
C GLU A 52 -5.00 9.69 -10.70
N THR A 53 -6.28 9.72 -11.04
CA THR A 53 -6.80 10.69 -12.00
C THR A 53 -6.99 12.00 -11.26
N ILE A 54 -6.34 13.05 -11.73
CA ILE A 54 -6.43 14.38 -11.14
C ILE A 54 -7.06 15.32 -12.15
N GLU A 55 -7.90 16.22 -11.67
CA GLU A 55 -8.47 17.30 -12.46
C GLU A 55 -8.20 18.63 -11.76
N VAL A 56 -7.56 19.57 -12.47
CA VAL A 56 -7.18 20.88 -11.91
C VAL A 56 -7.76 22.01 -12.75
N PRO A 57 -8.31 23.07 -12.13
CA PRO A 57 -8.69 24.28 -12.86
C PRO A 57 -7.45 25.10 -13.23
N VAL A 58 -7.47 25.73 -14.40
CA VAL A 58 -6.45 26.67 -14.87
C VAL A 58 -7.13 27.90 -15.42
N ILE A 59 -6.76 29.07 -14.88
CA ILE A 59 -7.28 30.37 -15.30
C ILE A 59 -6.26 31.02 -16.23
N ILE A 60 -6.65 31.30 -17.47
CA ILE A 60 -5.80 31.95 -18.47
C ILE A 60 -5.97 33.45 -18.36
N LYS A 61 -4.84 34.16 -18.22
CA LYS A 61 -4.82 35.62 -18.14
C LYS A 61 -5.33 36.26 -19.42
N GLU A 62 -5.69 37.53 -19.35
CA GLU A 62 -6.17 38.31 -20.49
C GLU A 62 -5.06 38.61 -21.52
N GLN A 63 -3.80 38.64 -21.08
CA GLN A 63 -2.67 38.91 -21.95
C GLN A 63 -2.14 37.62 -22.62
N PRO A 64 -1.78 37.68 -23.91
CA PRO A 64 -1.13 36.56 -24.60
C PRO A 64 0.17 36.16 -23.92
N GLY A 65 0.43 34.87 -23.84
CA GLY A 65 1.65 34.32 -23.26
C GLY A 65 1.51 32.85 -22.89
N GLU A 66 2.48 32.35 -22.14
CA GLU A 66 2.49 30.97 -21.64
C GLU A 66 2.05 30.90 -20.18
N THR A 67 1.17 29.95 -19.88
CA THR A 67 0.83 29.58 -18.49
C THR A 67 1.44 28.22 -18.19
N LYS A 68 2.35 28.16 -17.22
CA LYS A 68 2.98 26.91 -16.77
C LYS A 68 2.16 26.32 -15.62
N GLN A 69 1.60 25.13 -15.84
CA GLN A 69 0.87 24.38 -14.83
C GLN A 69 1.58 23.04 -14.58
N PRO A 70 2.49 22.94 -13.59
CA PRO A 70 3.00 21.65 -13.17
C PRO A 70 1.89 20.86 -12.46
N ILE A 71 1.75 19.57 -12.80
CA ILE A 71 0.79 18.66 -12.18
C ILE A 71 1.55 17.40 -11.73
N ALA A 72 1.53 17.14 -10.42
CA ALA A 72 2.11 15.93 -9.85
C ALA A 72 1.04 14.83 -9.76
N LEU A 73 1.37 13.62 -10.21
CA LEU A 73 0.51 12.45 -10.06
C LEU A 73 1.03 11.54 -8.96
N GLU A 74 0.11 11.03 -8.14
CA GLU A 74 0.41 9.99 -7.16
C GLU A 74 0.10 8.61 -7.73
N LYS A 75 0.98 7.64 -7.50
CA LYS A 75 0.70 6.25 -7.86
C LYS A 75 -0.39 5.69 -6.94
N ARG A 76 -1.42 5.07 -7.54
CA ARG A 76 -2.42 4.27 -6.83
C ARG A 76 -1.79 3.08 -6.12
N ILE A 77 -0.75 2.51 -6.71
CA ILE A 77 -0.09 1.31 -6.21
C ILE A 77 1.32 1.69 -5.76
N LYS A 78 1.56 1.65 -4.44
CA LYS A 78 2.92 1.72 -3.91
C LYS A 78 3.72 0.55 -4.49
N PRO A 79 4.91 0.78 -5.08
CA PRO A 79 5.68 -0.29 -5.70
C PRO A 79 6.02 -1.36 -4.66
N ILE A 80 5.69 -2.61 -4.97
CA ILE A 80 6.01 -3.76 -4.11
C ILE A 80 7.40 -4.25 -4.49
N THR A 81 8.36 -4.01 -3.63
CA THR A 81 9.76 -4.42 -3.78
C THR A 81 10.21 -5.29 -2.61
N VAL A 82 11.38 -5.92 -2.72
CA VAL A 82 12.01 -6.61 -1.58
C VAL A 82 12.14 -5.65 -0.39
N GLY A 83 11.77 -6.13 0.80
CA GLY A 83 11.68 -5.35 2.04
C GLY A 83 10.30 -4.73 2.30
N THR A 84 9.38 -4.73 1.33
CA THR A 84 8.03 -4.19 1.51
C THR A 84 7.24 -5.05 2.50
N ASP A 85 6.60 -4.41 3.48
CA ASP A 85 5.58 -5.04 4.32
C ASP A 85 4.21 -4.90 3.66
N LEU A 86 3.67 -6.02 3.16
CA LEU A 86 2.40 -6.02 2.44
C LEU A 86 1.22 -5.62 3.33
N ALA A 87 1.26 -5.88 4.65
CA ALA A 87 0.17 -5.45 5.54
C ALA A 87 0.04 -3.93 5.56
N LYS A 88 1.15 -3.22 5.69
CA LYS A 88 1.19 -1.74 5.65
C LYS A 88 0.86 -1.20 4.27
N THR A 89 1.36 -1.83 3.21
CA THR A 89 1.13 -1.37 1.83
C THR A 89 -0.33 -1.51 1.41
N LEU A 90 -1.01 -2.56 1.86
CA LEU A 90 -2.41 -2.83 1.53
C LEU A 90 -3.40 -2.31 2.57
N ASN A 91 -2.92 -1.55 3.57
CA ASN A 91 -3.70 -1.09 4.72
C ASN A 91 -4.51 -2.23 5.36
N ILE A 92 -3.91 -3.40 5.50
CA ILE A 92 -4.51 -4.53 6.20
C ILE A 92 -4.56 -4.18 7.69
N PRO A 93 -5.75 -4.15 8.30
CA PRO A 93 -5.87 -3.95 9.73
C PRO A 93 -5.23 -5.14 10.45
N ILE A 94 -4.97 -4.95 11.74
CA ILE A 94 -4.36 -5.99 12.55
C ILE A 94 -5.18 -7.29 12.47
N ILE A 95 -4.51 -8.38 12.11
CA ILE A 95 -5.12 -9.70 12.03
C ILE A 95 -5.33 -10.23 13.44
N TYR A 96 -6.58 -10.17 13.90
CA TYR A 96 -6.97 -10.66 15.20
C TYR A 96 -7.01 -12.19 15.21
N PHE A 97 -6.32 -12.78 16.19
CA PHE A 97 -6.51 -14.16 16.60
C PHE A 97 -7.22 -14.15 17.94
N ASP A 98 -8.24 -15.00 18.11
CA ASP A 98 -8.88 -15.16 19.42
C ASP A 98 -7.84 -15.56 20.49
N LEU A 99 -8.11 -15.21 21.75
CA LEU A 99 -7.26 -15.52 22.88
C LEU A 99 -6.93 -17.03 22.90
N ASP A 100 -5.64 -17.35 22.92
CA ASP A 100 -5.07 -18.71 22.90
C ASP A 100 -5.44 -19.59 21.69
N LYS A 101 -6.08 -19.03 20.65
CA LYS A 101 -6.36 -19.73 19.40
C LYS A 101 -5.39 -19.34 18.30
N SER A 102 -5.04 -20.32 17.48
CA SER A 102 -4.32 -20.13 16.23
C SER A 102 -5.24 -20.29 15.00
N ILE A 103 -6.56 -20.36 15.22
CA ILE A 103 -7.55 -20.45 14.15
C ILE A 103 -7.75 -19.06 13.55
N ILE A 104 -7.65 -18.98 12.23
CA ILE A 104 -7.91 -17.76 11.47
C ILE A 104 -9.42 -17.54 11.41
N ARG A 105 -9.86 -16.42 11.97
CA ARG A 105 -11.25 -15.97 11.92
C ARG A 105 -11.64 -15.56 10.49
N LYS A 106 -12.94 -15.43 10.22
CA LYS A 106 -13.43 -15.02 8.89
C LYS A 106 -12.99 -13.61 8.49
N ASP A 107 -12.98 -12.68 9.43
CA ASP A 107 -12.48 -11.31 9.22
C ASP A 107 -10.98 -11.31 8.91
N ALA A 108 -10.20 -12.07 9.66
CA ALA A 108 -8.78 -12.30 9.40
C ALA A 108 -8.54 -12.95 8.02
N ALA A 109 -9.38 -13.92 7.62
CA ALA A 109 -9.30 -14.56 6.31
C ALA A 109 -9.56 -13.56 5.17
N PHE A 110 -10.59 -12.71 5.30
CA PHE A 110 -10.90 -11.66 4.31
C PHE A 110 -9.71 -10.71 4.10
N GLU A 111 -9.01 -10.34 5.16
CA GLU A 111 -7.81 -9.50 5.04
C GLU A 111 -6.62 -10.26 4.42
N LEU A 112 -6.48 -11.55 4.72
CA LEU A 112 -5.46 -12.41 4.08
C LEU A 112 -5.71 -12.63 2.58
N GLU A 113 -6.96 -12.53 2.09
CA GLU A 113 -7.25 -12.60 0.66
C GLU A 113 -6.55 -11.47 -0.13
N LYS A 114 -6.31 -10.31 0.48
CA LYS A 114 -5.54 -9.22 -0.15
C LYS A 114 -4.08 -9.62 -0.36
N ILE A 115 -3.47 -10.29 0.63
CA ILE A 115 -2.10 -10.85 0.51
C ILE A 115 -2.08 -11.93 -0.57
N LEU A 116 -3.07 -12.82 -0.56
CA LEU A 116 -3.22 -13.89 -1.55
C LEU A 116 -3.28 -13.33 -2.97
N ALA A 117 -4.13 -12.33 -3.22
CA ALA A 117 -4.29 -11.70 -4.52
C ALA A 117 -2.98 -11.10 -5.04
N VAL A 118 -2.22 -10.40 -4.18
CA VAL A 118 -0.89 -9.88 -4.54
C VAL A 118 0.07 -11.02 -4.87
N MET A 119 0.14 -12.06 -4.05
CA MET A 119 1.03 -13.19 -4.32
C MET A 119 0.64 -13.99 -5.58
N GLN A 120 -0.63 -13.99 -5.97
CA GLN A 120 -1.09 -14.57 -7.23
C GLN A 120 -0.71 -13.68 -8.42
N GLN A 121 -0.83 -12.36 -8.30
CA GLN A 121 -0.38 -11.39 -9.30
C GLN A 121 1.13 -11.45 -9.54
N TYR A 122 1.92 -11.72 -8.50
CA TYR A 122 3.38 -11.85 -8.57
C TYR A 122 3.81 -13.29 -8.30
N PRO A 123 3.79 -14.20 -9.29
CA PRO A 123 3.97 -15.65 -9.06
C PRO A 123 5.37 -16.06 -8.56
N LYS A 124 6.38 -15.20 -8.74
CA LYS A 124 7.74 -15.40 -8.23
C LYS A 124 7.97 -14.83 -6.83
N MET A 125 7.04 -14.00 -6.34
CA MET A 125 7.17 -13.34 -5.04
C MET A 125 7.28 -14.37 -3.92
N LYS A 126 8.25 -14.17 -3.02
CA LYS A 126 8.38 -14.91 -1.76
C LYS A 126 8.23 -13.93 -0.60
N ILE A 127 7.55 -14.36 0.45
CA ILE A 127 7.33 -13.54 1.64
C ILE A 127 7.75 -14.26 2.91
N ASP A 128 8.15 -13.46 3.90
CA ASP A 128 8.44 -13.86 5.27
C ASP A 128 7.33 -13.35 6.20
N ILE A 129 6.59 -14.29 6.77
CA ILE A 129 5.45 -14.03 7.66
C ILE A 129 5.97 -13.93 9.08
N ARG A 130 5.81 -12.76 9.70
CA ARG A 130 6.25 -12.50 11.06
C ARG A 130 5.05 -12.22 11.95
N SER A 131 5.04 -12.76 13.15
CA SER A 131 4.00 -12.48 14.13
C SER A 131 4.59 -12.04 15.46
N HIS A 132 3.91 -11.10 16.10
CA HIS A 132 4.36 -10.42 17.33
C HIS A 132 3.25 -10.40 18.38
N THR A 133 3.64 -10.24 19.63
CA THR A 133 2.74 -10.10 20.78
C THR A 133 3.03 -8.81 21.54
N ASP A 134 2.10 -8.42 22.42
CA ASP A 134 2.40 -7.43 23.46
C ASP A 134 3.18 -8.06 24.63
N SER A 135 3.61 -7.23 25.57
CA SER A 135 4.51 -7.56 26.70
C SER A 135 3.84 -8.13 27.94
N ARG A 136 2.51 -8.37 27.91
CA ARG A 136 1.76 -8.66 29.16
C ARG A 136 1.90 -10.10 29.64
N GLN A 137 2.48 -10.97 28.83
CA GLN A 137 2.66 -12.39 29.12
C GLN A 137 4.15 -12.72 29.11
N THR A 138 4.52 -13.89 29.65
CA THR A 138 5.94 -14.28 29.67
C THR A 138 6.52 -14.38 28.25
N ALA A 139 7.78 -13.96 28.09
CA ALA A 139 8.52 -14.10 26.83
C ALA A 139 8.39 -15.49 26.18
N LYS A 140 8.46 -16.57 26.98
CA LYS A 140 8.32 -17.94 26.49
C LYS A 140 6.92 -18.22 25.94
N TYR A 141 5.87 -17.78 26.64
CA TYR A 141 4.50 -17.92 26.18
C TYR A 141 4.27 -17.12 24.89
N ASN A 142 4.72 -15.86 24.88
CA ASN A 142 4.59 -14.94 23.77
C ASN A 142 5.31 -15.41 22.50
N LEU A 143 6.51 -15.96 22.65
CA LEU A 143 7.23 -16.58 21.54
C LEU A 143 6.48 -17.78 20.96
N ALA A 144 5.97 -18.68 21.82
CA ALA A 144 5.20 -19.83 21.36
C ALA A 144 3.88 -19.43 20.68
N LEU A 145 3.18 -18.43 21.23
CA LEU A 145 1.92 -17.93 20.69
C LEU A 145 2.10 -17.31 19.31
N SER A 146 3.06 -16.40 19.17
CA SER A 146 3.36 -15.77 17.88
C SER A 146 3.82 -16.79 16.83
N ASP A 147 4.60 -17.80 17.21
CA ASP A 147 5.04 -18.83 16.27
C ASP A 147 3.89 -19.69 15.74
N ARG A 148 2.95 -20.08 16.62
CA ARG A 148 1.70 -20.75 16.21
C ARG A 148 0.89 -19.88 15.24
N ARG A 149 0.78 -18.57 15.50
CA ARG A 149 0.05 -17.61 14.65
C ARG A 149 0.69 -17.49 13.27
N ALA A 150 2.00 -17.28 13.20
CA ALA A 150 2.74 -17.20 11.93
C ALA A 150 2.56 -18.47 11.09
N LYS A 151 2.68 -19.64 11.71
CA LYS A 151 2.48 -20.94 11.04
C LYS A 151 1.03 -21.14 10.58
N SER A 152 0.04 -20.78 11.38
CA SER A 152 -1.37 -20.83 10.95
C SER A 152 -1.64 -19.96 9.73
N THR A 153 -1.11 -18.73 9.70
CA THR A 153 -1.21 -17.84 8.54
C THR A 153 -0.56 -18.45 7.30
N GLN A 154 0.63 -19.02 7.45
CA GLN A 154 1.31 -19.75 6.38
C GLN A 154 0.45 -20.89 5.83
N GLN A 155 -0.11 -21.72 6.71
CA GLN A 155 -0.94 -22.87 6.32
C GLN A 155 -2.21 -22.43 5.61
N TRP A 156 -2.81 -21.32 6.02
CA TRP A 156 -3.98 -20.76 5.33
C TRP A 156 -3.64 -20.30 3.92
N LEU A 157 -2.52 -19.59 3.72
CA LEU A 157 -2.08 -19.17 2.38
C LEU A 157 -1.77 -20.39 1.50
N ILE A 158 -1.17 -21.44 2.06
CA ILE A 158 -0.91 -22.70 1.35
C ILE A 158 -2.21 -23.37 0.91
N LYS A 159 -3.17 -23.49 1.83
CA LYS A 159 -4.49 -24.07 1.55
C LYS A 159 -5.24 -23.31 0.46
N ASN A 160 -5.00 -22.01 0.32
CA ASN A 160 -5.61 -21.15 -0.70
C ASN A 160 -4.75 -20.97 -1.97
N GLY A 161 -3.74 -21.82 -2.19
CA GLY A 161 -3.09 -21.96 -3.49
C GLY A 161 -1.68 -21.36 -3.61
N ILE A 162 -1.11 -20.82 -2.54
CA ILE A 162 0.30 -20.39 -2.55
C ILE A 162 1.21 -21.59 -2.28
N LYS A 163 2.23 -21.80 -3.14
CA LYS A 163 3.21 -22.88 -2.94
C LYS A 163 4.03 -22.64 -1.66
N ALA A 164 4.20 -23.69 -0.84
CA ALA A 164 4.88 -23.60 0.45
C ALA A 164 6.31 -23.03 0.37
N ASN A 165 7.05 -23.31 -0.71
CA ASN A 165 8.40 -22.79 -0.93
C ASN A 165 8.47 -21.26 -1.16
N ARG A 166 7.32 -20.59 -1.29
CA ARG A 166 7.22 -19.13 -1.39
C ARG A 166 7.02 -18.44 -0.04
N LEU A 167 6.92 -19.21 1.04
CA LEU A 167 6.51 -18.71 2.35
C LEU A 167 7.47 -19.20 3.44
N THR A 168 8.04 -18.26 4.22
CA THR A 168 8.59 -18.55 5.54
C THR A 168 7.68 -17.99 6.63
N ALA A 169 7.74 -18.56 7.83
CA ALA A 169 6.93 -18.11 8.95
C ALA A 169 7.68 -18.25 10.27
N LYS A 170 7.69 -17.18 11.07
CA LYS A 170 8.35 -17.15 12.38
C LYS A 170 7.63 -16.25 13.38
N GLY A 171 7.51 -16.74 14.61
CA GLY A 171 7.09 -15.93 15.76
C GLY A 171 8.26 -15.19 16.40
N TYR A 172 8.04 -13.95 16.81
CA TYR A 172 9.02 -13.11 17.51
C TYR A 172 8.61 -12.76 18.95
N GLY A 173 7.41 -13.15 19.36
CA GLY A 173 6.83 -12.78 20.65
C GLY A 173 6.88 -11.27 20.86
N GLU A 174 7.31 -10.87 22.06
CA GLU A 174 7.48 -9.47 22.46
C GLU A 174 8.89 -8.92 22.19
N SER A 175 9.77 -9.67 21.53
CA SER A 175 11.17 -9.23 21.33
C SER A 175 11.33 -8.04 20.36
N GLN A 176 10.27 -7.66 19.66
CA GLN A 176 10.25 -6.58 18.66
C GLN A 176 9.01 -5.70 18.83
N LEU A 177 8.91 -5.05 19.99
CA LEU A 177 7.90 -4.04 20.26
C LEU A 177 8.12 -2.81 19.37
N VAL A 178 7.03 -2.13 18.98
CA VAL A 178 7.04 -0.93 18.15
C VAL A 178 6.81 0.35 18.94
N ASN A 179 6.67 0.23 20.26
CA ASN A 179 6.47 1.34 21.18
C ASN A 179 7.14 1.04 22.53
N HIS A 180 6.91 1.92 23.50
CA HIS A 180 7.53 1.88 24.82
C HIS A 180 6.91 0.83 25.78
N CYS A 181 5.92 0.05 25.34
CA CYS A 181 5.16 -0.86 26.18
C CYS A 181 5.92 -2.16 26.48
N SER A 182 7.10 -2.06 27.08
CA SER A 182 7.85 -3.20 27.60
C SER A 182 7.30 -3.71 28.93
N ASP A 183 7.84 -4.82 29.42
CA ASP A 183 7.42 -5.47 30.67
C ASP A 183 7.36 -4.48 31.84
N GLY A 184 6.23 -4.47 32.54
CA GLY A 184 5.98 -3.60 33.70
C GLY A 184 5.71 -2.14 33.37
N VAL A 185 5.76 -1.72 32.10
CA VAL A 185 5.42 -0.36 31.68
C VAL A 185 3.91 -0.22 31.47
N PRO A 186 3.20 0.66 32.19
CA PRO A 186 1.78 0.90 31.98
C PRO A 186 1.53 1.48 30.59
N CYS A 187 0.65 0.83 29.83
CA CYS A 187 0.24 1.27 28.50
C CYS A 187 -1.27 1.12 28.31
N SER A 188 -1.83 1.91 27.40
CA SER A 188 -3.22 1.76 26.98
C SER A 188 -3.42 0.47 26.15
N GLU A 189 -4.66 0.01 26.06
CA GLU A 189 -4.99 -1.16 25.23
C GLU A 189 -4.68 -0.90 23.75
N THR A 190 -4.87 0.34 23.28
CA THR A 190 -4.52 0.76 21.91
C THR A 190 -3.03 0.61 21.64
N GLU A 191 -2.17 0.95 22.61
CA GLU A 191 -0.72 0.80 22.46
C GLU A 191 -0.28 -0.67 22.50
N HIS A 192 -0.87 -1.48 23.38
CA HIS A 192 -0.62 -2.93 23.33
C HIS A 192 -1.10 -3.56 22.02
N GLN A 193 -2.22 -3.06 21.46
CA GLN A 193 -2.75 -3.52 20.19
C GLN A 193 -1.77 -3.34 19.03
N LEU A 194 -1.00 -2.24 19.01
CA LEU A 194 0.04 -2.01 18.00
C LEU A 194 1.13 -3.09 17.98
N ASN A 195 1.42 -3.71 19.13
CA ASN A 195 2.40 -4.79 19.23
C ASN A 195 1.84 -6.15 18.79
N ARG A 196 0.52 -6.36 18.90
CA ARG A 196 -0.15 -7.59 18.46
C ARG A 196 -0.39 -7.60 16.95
N ARG A 197 0.68 -7.64 16.17
CA ARG A 197 0.63 -7.49 14.71
C ARG A 197 1.20 -8.71 13.98
N SER A 198 0.88 -8.80 12.70
CA SER A 198 1.56 -9.68 11.76
C SER A 198 2.12 -8.85 10.60
N GLU A 199 3.32 -9.19 10.15
CA GLU A 199 4.03 -8.53 9.06
C GLU A 199 4.23 -9.53 7.92
N PHE A 200 4.21 -9.04 6.68
CA PHE A 200 4.34 -9.87 5.49
C PHE A 200 5.43 -9.28 4.59
N ILE A 201 6.67 -9.64 4.89
CA ILE A 201 7.84 -8.99 4.29
C ILE A 201 8.18 -9.66 2.97
N VAL A 202 8.21 -8.92 1.88
CA VAL A 202 8.70 -9.44 0.60
C VAL A 202 10.19 -9.69 0.69
N VAL A 203 10.63 -10.92 0.43
CA VAL A 203 12.04 -11.32 0.51
C VAL A 203 12.65 -11.68 -0.85
N SER A 204 11.83 -11.98 -1.85
CA SER A 204 12.26 -12.17 -3.24
C SER A 204 11.13 -11.79 -4.19
N MET A 205 11.49 -11.29 -5.37
CA MET A 205 10.59 -11.10 -6.52
C MET A 205 10.96 -12.02 -7.70
N GLU A 206 11.95 -12.89 -7.49
CA GLU A 206 12.54 -13.80 -8.48
C GLU A 206 12.43 -15.27 -8.05
#